data_AF-A0A7Y7HRH2-F1
#
_entry.id   AF-A0A7Y7HRH2-F1
#
_cell.length_a   1.000
_cell.length_b   1.000
_cell.length_c   1.000
_cell.angle_alpha   90.00
_cell.angle_beta   90.00
_cell.angle_gamma   90.00
#
_symmetry.space_group_name_H-M   'P 1'
#
loop_
_entity.id
_entity.type
_entity.pdbx_description
1 polymer ?
#
loop_
_entity_poly.entity_id
_entity_poly.type
_entity_poly.pdbx_seq_one_letter_code
_entity_poly.pdbx_strand_id
1 'polypeptide(L)'
;MTTLVLLLLVPLAVWRIYSRLKVVLGRTKSELWRHYATLAVMTVMVLAVAVKILGNWVALAALLAGVLVGALLGQQSMKRSRLENRPEGFFYTQDRKLGLLVIMLFVSRLIYRLFEAYLHMHNGVALDPDFLGNPISSWLFGLLGGFYGLYSWRLIEWRRTQKPVPRPIDIFDIK
;
A
#
# COMPACT_ATOMS: atom_id res chain seq x y z
N MET A 1 24.74 -18.07 18.00
CA MET A 1 23.89 -18.86 17.07
C MET A 1 22.69 -18.05 16.57
N THR A 2 22.00 -17.28 17.40
CA THR A 2 20.80 -16.48 17.04
C THR A 2 21.06 -15.29 16.10
N THR A 3 22.21 -14.62 16.21
CA THR A 3 22.57 -13.46 15.36
C THR A 3 22.78 -13.81 13.89
N LEU A 4 23.40 -14.97 13.60
CA LEU A 4 23.58 -15.48 12.24
C LEU A 4 22.24 -15.84 11.58
N VAL A 5 21.31 -16.38 12.37
CA VAL A 5 19.95 -16.71 11.90
C VAL A 5 19.20 -15.44 11.50
N LEU A 6 19.30 -14.36 12.27
CA LEU A 6 18.69 -13.06 11.90
C LEU A 6 19.31 -12.45 10.65
N LEU A 7 20.64 -12.51 10.53
CA LEU A 7 21.36 -12.04 9.35
C LEU A 7 20.97 -12.77 8.06
N LEU A 8 20.56 -14.05 8.17
CA LEU A 8 20.05 -14.82 7.03
C LEU A 8 18.55 -14.66 6.80
N LEU A 9 17.75 -14.61 7.87
CA LEU A 9 16.28 -14.52 7.76
C LEU A 9 15.81 -13.17 7.25
N VAL A 10 16.44 -12.06 7.67
CA VAL A 10 16.00 -10.72 7.27
C VAL A 10 16.13 -10.51 5.75
N PRO A 11 17.28 -10.76 5.09
CA PRO A 11 17.40 -10.62 3.64
C PRO A 11 16.47 -11.58 2.89
N LEU A 12 16.30 -12.80 3.40
CA LEU A 12 15.43 -13.80 2.78
C LEU A 12 13.95 -13.40 2.87
N ALA A 13 13.52 -12.82 4.00
CA ALA A 13 12.18 -12.27 4.17
C ALA A 13 11.95 -11.08 3.22
N VAL A 14 12.90 -10.14 3.14
CA VAL A 14 12.84 -9.00 2.21
C VAL A 14 12.76 -9.48 0.76
N TRP A 15 13.63 -10.41 0.35
CA TRP A 15 13.60 -11.02 -0.98
C TRP A 15 12.21 -11.61 -1.27
N ARG A 16 11.69 -12.42 -0.35
CA ARG A 16 10.44 -13.16 -0.56
C ARG A 16 9.25 -12.20 -0.66
N ILE A 17 9.22 -11.17 0.18
CA ILE A 17 8.20 -10.12 0.11
C ILE A 17 8.30 -9.37 -1.22
N TYR A 18 9.49 -8.89 -1.58
CA TYR A 18 9.74 -8.19 -2.85
C TYR A 18 9.28 -9.02 -4.07
N SER A 19 9.66 -10.30 -4.09
CA SER A 19 9.35 -11.21 -5.19
C SER A 19 7.85 -11.45 -5.32
N ARG A 20 7.14 -11.64 -4.20
CA ARG A 20 5.68 -11.79 -4.22
C ARG A 20 4.99 -10.51 -4.65
N LEU A 21 5.39 -9.37 -4.10
CA LEU A 21 4.79 -8.07 -4.45
C LEU A 21 4.96 -7.76 -5.94
N LYS A 22 6.13 -8.04 -6.51
CA LYS A 22 6.40 -7.86 -7.94
C LYS A 22 5.43 -8.65 -8.84
N VAL A 23 5.08 -9.88 -8.43
CA VAL A 23 4.14 -10.74 -9.17
C VAL A 23 2.70 -10.24 -9.00
N VAL A 24 2.32 -9.85 -7.78
CA VAL A 24 0.95 -9.36 -7.47
C VAL A 24 0.64 -8.03 -8.15
N LEU A 25 1.63 -7.14 -8.29
CA LEU A 25 1.50 -5.87 -9.05
C LEU A 25 1.50 -6.08 -10.57
N GLY A 26 1.13 -7.27 -11.03
CA GLY A 26 0.88 -7.60 -12.42
C GLY A 26 -0.44 -7.01 -12.95
N ARG A 27 -0.80 -7.43 -14.17
CA ARG A 27 -2.09 -7.07 -14.76
C ARG A 27 -3.21 -7.68 -13.91
N THR A 28 -4.08 -6.83 -13.38
CA THR A 28 -5.17 -7.25 -12.49
C THR A 28 -6.51 -6.78 -13.07
N LYS A 29 -7.55 -7.61 -12.93
CA LYS A 29 -8.92 -7.22 -13.25
C LYS A 29 -9.39 -6.15 -12.27
N SER A 30 -9.94 -5.06 -12.80
CA SER A 30 -10.43 -3.93 -12.03
C SER A 30 -11.86 -4.20 -11.53
N GLU A 31 -11.99 -4.58 -10.27
CA GLU A 31 -13.28 -4.76 -9.61
C GLU A 31 -13.57 -3.57 -8.70
N LEU A 32 -14.73 -2.91 -8.87
CA LEU A 32 -15.07 -1.71 -8.10
C LEU A 32 -15.07 -1.97 -6.60
N TRP A 33 -15.66 -3.08 -6.18
CA TRP A 33 -15.77 -3.43 -4.77
C TRP A 33 -14.38 -3.49 -4.11
N ARG A 34 -13.39 -4.06 -4.78
CA ARG A 34 -12.01 -4.12 -4.28
C ARG A 34 -11.42 -2.72 -4.08
N HIS A 35 -11.68 -1.79 -5.01
CA HIS A 35 -11.20 -0.41 -4.87
C HIS A 35 -11.88 0.34 -3.74
N TYR A 36 -13.19 0.17 -3.53
CA TYR A 36 -13.88 0.73 -2.36
C TYR A 36 -13.37 0.13 -1.06
N ALA A 37 -13.16 -1.19 -1.01
CA ALA A 37 -12.62 -1.86 0.15
C ALA A 37 -11.21 -1.34 0.48
N THR A 38 -10.32 -1.19 -0.52
CA THR A 38 -8.98 -0.61 -0.31
C THR A 38 -9.08 0.83 0.19
N LEU A 39 -9.90 1.67 -0.44
CA LEU A 39 -10.11 3.05 0.00
C LEU A 39 -10.62 3.12 1.44
N ALA A 40 -11.61 2.30 1.79
CA ALA A 40 -12.18 2.25 3.14
C ALA A 40 -11.14 1.81 4.17
N VAL A 41 -10.41 0.72 3.91
CA VAL A 41 -9.36 0.21 4.81
C VAL A 41 -8.25 1.25 5.01
N MET A 42 -7.77 1.89 3.95
CA MET A 42 -6.72 2.91 4.05
C MET A 42 -7.19 4.14 4.83
N THR A 43 -8.44 4.57 4.61
CA THR A 43 -9.03 5.70 5.33
C THR A 43 -9.19 5.38 6.81
N VAL A 44 -9.77 4.22 7.13
CA VAL A 44 -9.93 3.76 8.53
C VAL A 44 -8.58 3.61 9.21
N MET A 45 -7.58 3.06 8.53
CA MET A 45 -6.21 2.94 9.07
C MET A 45 -5.63 4.31 9.43
N VAL A 46 -5.68 5.29 8.52
CA VAL A 46 -5.16 6.64 8.78
C VAL A 46 -5.90 7.31 9.94
N LEU A 47 -7.23 7.19 9.98
CA LEU A 47 -8.04 7.74 11.06
C LEU A 47 -7.74 7.06 12.41
N ALA A 48 -7.58 5.74 12.43
CA ALA A 48 -7.24 5.00 13.65
C ALA A 48 -5.86 5.42 14.19
N VAL A 49 -4.87 5.60 13.31
CA VAL A 49 -3.55 6.12 13.69
C VAL A 49 -3.68 7.54 14.21
N ALA A 50 -4.40 8.42 13.51
CA ALA A 50 -4.62 9.80 13.92
C ALA A 50 -5.24 9.89 15.32
N VAL A 51 -6.30 9.10 15.59
CA VAL A 51 -6.95 9.02 16.90
C VAL A 51 -5.99 8.54 17.98
N LYS A 52 -5.16 7.53 17.69
CA LYS A 52 -4.21 6.99 18.66
C LYS A 52 -3.13 8.00 19.06
N ILE A 53 -2.70 8.85 18.14
CA ILE A 53 -1.65 9.85 18.35
C ILE A 53 -2.20 11.25 18.66
N LEU A 54 -3.52 11.38 18.91
CA LEU A 54 -4.12 12.64 19.35
C LEU A 54 -3.40 13.15 20.61
N GLY A 55 -2.92 14.39 20.55
CA GLY A 55 -2.10 15.01 21.59
C GLY A 55 -0.59 15.02 21.29
N ASN A 56 -0.11 14.16 20.38
CA ASN A 56 1.26 14.24 19.86
C ASN A 56 1.27 15.00 18.53
N TRP A 57 1.43 16.32 18.61
CA TRP A 57 1.40 17.22 17.46
C TRP A 57 2.46 16.91 16.41
N VAL A 58 3.65 16.47 16.84
CA VAL A 58 4.74 16.12 15.91
C VAL A 58 4.38 14.88 15.11
N ALA A 59 3.84 13.85 15.76
CA ALA A 59 3.39 12.63 15.08
C ALA A 59 2.20 12.91 14.16
N LEU A 60 1.24 13.74 14.57
CA LEU A 60 0.11 14.16 13.73
C LEU A 60 0.58 14.93 12.48
N ALA A 61 1.51 15.87 12.65
CA ALA A 61 2.08 16.60 11.52
C ALA A 61 2.82 15.66 10.56
N ALA A 62 3.58 14.70 11.11
CA ALA A 62 4.26 13.69 10.31
C ALA A 62 3.27 12.77 9.56
N LEU A 63 2.18 12.35 10.21
CA LEU A 63 1.12 11.58 9.58
C LEU A 63 0.49 12.36 8.42
N LEU A 64 0.10 13.61 8.64
CA LEU A 64 -0.51 14.46 7.62
C LEU A 64 0.42 14.69 6.43
N ALA A 65 1.68 15.02 6.70
CA ALA A 65 2.65 15.23 5.64
C ALA A 65 2.96 13.92 4.88
N GLY A 66 2.99 12.78 5.57
CA GLY A 66 3.01 11.46 4.95
C GLY A 66 1.82 11.24 4.02
N VAL A 67 0.59 11.53 4.47
CA VAL A 67 -0.63 11.43 3.64
C VAL A 67 -0.53 12.29 2.38
N LEU A 68 -0.08 13.54 2.51
CA LEU A 68 0.07 14.46 1.37
C LEU A 68 1.09 13.92 0.36
N VAL A 69 2.28 13.53 0.82
CA VAL A 69 3.32 12.97 -0.07
C VAL A 69 2.85 11.66 -0.69
N GLY A 70 2.24 10.79 0.10
CA GLY A 70 1.66 9.53 -0.37
C GLY A 70 0.62 9.76 -1.45
N ALA A 71 -0.31 10.69 -1.24
CA ALA A 71 -1.34 11.07 -2.19
C ALA A 71 -0.72 11.58 -3.51
N LEU A 72 0.27 12.47 -3.46
CA LEU A 72 0.97 12.95 -4.65
C LEU A 72 1.62 11.81 -5.44
N LEU A 73 2.29 10.87 -4.75
CA LEU A 73 2.87 9.68 -5.36
C LEU A 73 1.79 8.75 -5.94
N GLY A 74 0.66 8.60 -5.28
CA GLY A 74 -0.48 7.81 -5.76
C GLY A 74 -1.06 8.40 -7.05
N GLN A 75 -1.18 9.73 -7.12
CA GLN A 75 -1.60 10.43 -8.33
C GLN A 75 -0.60 10.23 -9.48
N GLN A 76 0.70 10.36 -9.20
CA GLN A 76 1.75 10.13 -10.20
C GLN A 76 1.76 8.67 -10.68
N SER A 77 1.58 7.71 -9.77
CA SER A 77 1.48 6.29 -10.11
C SER A 77 0.29 6.04 -11.02
N MET A 78 -0.88 6.62 -10.74
CA MET A 78 -2.05 6.50 -11.60
C MET A 78 -1.83 7.06 -13.01
N LYS A 79 -1.14 8.20 -13.14
CA LYS A 79 -0.79 8.77 -14.46
C LYS A 79 0.12 7.85 -15.29
N ARG A 80 0.92 7.02 -14.63
CA ARG A 80 1.84 6.05 -15.28
C ARG A 80 1.23 4.65 -15.43
N SER A 81 0.09 4.39 -14.79
CA SER A 81 -0.63 3.13 -14.89
C SER A 81 -1.23 2.94 -16.28
N ARG A 82 -1.19 1.71 -16.79
CA ARG A 82 -1.88 1.34 -18.03
C ARG A 82 -3.29 0.87 -17.68
N LEU A 83 -4.28 1.60 -18.18
CA LEU A 83 -5.69 1.33 -17.98
C LEU A 83 -6.27 0.78 -19.29
N GLU A 84 -6.83 -0.42 -19.25
CA GLU A 84 -7.38 -1.10 -20.42
C GLU A 84 -8.88 -1.33 -20.24
N ASN A 85 -9.66 -0.90 -21.23
CA ASN A 85 -11.08 -1.20 -21.34
C ASN A 85 -11.24 -2.21 -22.48
N ARG A 86 -11.48 -3.47 -22.15
CA ARG A 86 -11.63 -4.57 -23.10
C ARG A 86 -13.10 -5.03 -23.12
N PRO A 87 -13.55 -5.74 -24.17
CA PRO A 87 -14.88 -6.36 -24.19
C PRO A 87 -15.10 -7.34 -23.03
N GLU A 88 -14.02 -7.95 -22.55
CA GLU A 88 -13.99 -8.88 -21.40
C GLU A 88 -14.08 -8.19 -20.04
N GLY A 89 -13.92 -6.85 -20.00
CA GLY A 89 -13.98 -6.03 -18.80
C GLY A 89 -12.81 -5.06 -18.65
N PHE A 90 -12.72 -4.46 -17.45
CA PHE A 90 -11.72 -3.45 -17.11
C PHE A 90 -10.48 -4.09 -16.51
N PHE A 91 -9.30 -3.76 -17.03
CA PHE A 91 -8.01 -4.19 -16.49
C PHE A 91 -7.15 -2.98 -16.17
N TYR A 92 -6.34 -3.09 -15.12
CA TYR A 92 -5.33 -2.10 -14.81
C TYR A 92 -3.99 -2.77 -14.54
N THR A 93 -2.93 -2.10 -14.99
CA THR A 93 -1.54 -2.45 -14.66
C THR A 93 -0.92 -1.23 -14.00
N GLN A 94 -0.66 -1.35 -12.69
CA GLN A 94 -0.09 -0.29 -11.89
C GLN A 94 1.40 -0.09 -12.22
N ASP A 95 1.91 1.15 -12.11
CA ASP A 95 3.36 1.38 -12.08
C ASP A 95 3.98 0.67 -10.86
N ARG A 96 4.71 -0.41 -11.15
CA ARG A 96 5.33 -1.28 -10.15
C ARG A 96 6.36 -0.54 -9.31
N LYS A 97 7.09 0.43 -9.87
CA LYS A 97 8.23 1.04 -9.17
C LYS A 97 7.77 1.85 -7.96
N LEU A 98 6.77 2.72 -8.15
CA LEU A 98 6.25 3.57 -7.08
C LEU A 98 5.49 2.77 -6.02
N GLY A 99 4.61 1.86 -6.43
CA GLY A 99 3.88 1.00 -5.49
C GLY A 99 4.82 0.15 -4.63
N LEU A 100 5.85 -0.44 -5.26
CA LEU A 100 6.82 -1.26 -4.55
C LEU A 100 7.70 -0.43 -3.61
N LEU A 101 8.11 0.78 -4.00
CA LEU A 101 8.87 1.67 -3.14
C LEU A 101 8.11 2.01 -1.86
N VAL A 102 6.83 2.40 -1.98
CA VAL A 102 6.00 2.76 -0.81
C VAL A 102 5.77 1.54 0.09
N ILE A 103 5.40 0.39 -0.47
CA ILE A 103 5.25 -0.83 0.35
C ILE A 103 6.57 -1.20 1.01
N MET A 104 7.70 -1.10 0.29
CA MET A 104 8.98 -1.54 0.83
C MET A 104 9.45 -0.67 1.98
N LEU A 105 9.28 0.65 1.90
CA LEU A 105 9.56 1.53 3.04
C LEU A 105 8.73 1.16 4.27
N PHE A 106 7.44 0.85 4.07
CA PHE A 106 6.56 0.44 5.16
C PHE A 106 6.96 -0.92 5.75
N VAL A 107 7.23 -1.91 4.89
CA VAL A 107 7.69 -3.25 5.31
C VAL A 107 9.02 -3.17 6.04
N SER A 108 9.97 -2.36 5.57
CA SER A 108 11.24 -2.14 6.28
C SER A 108 11.02 -1.62 7.69
N ARG A 109 10.06 -0.72 7.90
CA ARG A 109 9.69 -0.24 9.24
C ARG A 109 9.08 -1.34 10.10
N LEU A 110 8.24 -2.21 9.55
CA LEU A 110 7.68 -3.36 10.28
C LEU A 110 8.76 -4.38 10.66
N ILE A 111 9.70 -4.66 9.76
CA ILE A 111 10.85 -5.54 10.04
C ILE A 111 11.70 -4.96 11.16
N TYR A 112 11.98 -3.65 11.12
CA TYR A 112 12.70 -2.98 12.20
C TYR A 112 11.97 -3.10 13.53
N ARG A 113 10.64 -2.91 13.55
CA ARG A 113 9.84 -3.08 14.77
C ARG A 113 9.87 -4.51 15.31
N LEU A 114 9.80 -5.52 14.44
CA LEU A 114 9.94 -6.93 14.83
C LEU A 114 11.33 -7.22 15.40
N PHE A 115 12.37 -6.60 14.83
CA PHE A 115 13.74 -6.71 15.32
C PHE A 115 13.91 -6.08 16.71
N GLU A 116 13.35 -4.89 16.95
CA GLU A 116 13.32 -4.29 18.29
C GLU A 116 12.62 -5.20 19.31
N ALA A 117 11.46 -5.76 18.95
CA ALA A 117 10.72 -6.69 19.80
C ALA A 117 11.53 -7.96 20.11
N TYR A 118 12.25 -8.50 19.12
CA TYR A 118 13.14 -9.63 19.31
C TYR A 118 14.28 -9.31 20.28
N LEU A 119 14.94 -8.16 20.13
CA LEU A 119 16.02 -7.71 21.02
C LEU A 119 15.53 -7.46 22.45
N HIS A 120 14.32 -6.94 22.60
CA HIS A 120 13.70 -6.78 23.92
C HIS A 120 13.54 -8.13 24.64
N MET A 121 13.02 -9.14 23.93
CA MET A 121 12.81 -10.49 24.49
C MET A 121 14.12 -11.22 24.84
N HIS A 122 15.20 -11.02 24.08
CA HIS A 122 16.43 -11.81 24.24
C HIS A 122 17.56 -11.08 24.98
N ASN A 123 17.65 -9.75 24.84
CA ASN A 123 18.76 -8.95 25.34
C ASN A 123 18.31 -7.91 26.38
N GLY A 124 17.01 -7.85 26.72
CA GLY A 124 16.47 -6.90 27.69
C GLY A 124 16.52 -5.43 27.26
N VAL A 125 16.75 -5.17 25.96
CA VAL A 125 16.77 -3.80 25.41
C VAL A 125 15.38 -3.19 25.54
N ALA A 126 15.25 -1.98 26.09
CA ALA A 126 13.96 -1.33 26.26
C ALA A 126 13.24 -1.17 24.91
N LEU A 127 12.00 -1.67 24.82
CA LEU A 127 11.14 -1.47 23.66
C LEU A 127 10.34 -0.18 23.86
N ASP A 128 10.39 0.72 22.88
CA ASP A 128 9.54 1.92 22.91
C ASP A 128 8.06 1.49 22.89
N PRO A 129 7.27 1.82 23.94
CA PRO A 129 5.87 1.43 24.02
C PRO A 129 5.00 2.16 22.97
N ASP A 130 5.42 3.34 22.49
CA ASP A 130 4.61 4.16 21.58
C ASP A 130 5.12 4.11 20.12
N PHE A 131 4.88 2.98 19.48
CA PHE A 131 5.27 2.77 18.09
C PHE A 131 4.63 3.77 17.11
N LEU A 132 3.37 4.16 17.35
CA LEU A 132 2.64 5.05 16.46
C LEU A 132 2.95 6.52 16.76
N GLY A 133 3.20 6.89 18.02
CA GLY A 133 3.67 8.22 18.40
C GLY A 133 5.06 8.56 17.89
N ASN A 134 5.84 7.58 17.42
CA ASN A 134 7.07 7.85 16.70
C ASN A 134 6.77 8.55 15.35
N PRO A 135 7.30 9.75 15.09
CA PRO A 135 7.01 10.52 13.87
C PRO A 135 7.33 9.77 12.58
N ILE A 136 8.37 8.91 12.57
CA ILE A 136 8.76 8.13 11.38
C ILE A 136 7.71 7.05 11.08
N SER A 137 7.21 6.36 12.11
CA SER A 137 6.13 5.39 11.92
C SER A 137 4.87 6.10 11.40
N SER A 138 4.46 7.17 12.08
CA SER A 138 3.29 7.97 11.70
C SER A 138 3.38 8.45 10.25
N TRP A 139 4.53 8.97 9.84
CA TRP A 139 4.79 9.36 8.46
C TRP A 139 4.58 8.21 7.47
N LEU A 140 5.12 7.02 7.75
CA LEU A 140 5.01 5.87 6.85
C LEU A 140 3.59 5.31 6.76
N PHE A 141 2.82 5.33 7.86
CA PHE A 141 1.39 5.02 7.82
C PHE A 141 0.61 6.02 6.96
N GLY A 142 0.94 7.32 7.11
CA GLY A 142 0.37 8.37 6.28
C GLY A 142 0.72 8.18 4.80
N LEU A 143 1.99 7.92 4.49
CA LEU A 143 2.49 7.66 3.14
C LEU A 143 1.74 6.51 2.47
N LEU A 144 1.62 5.38 3.17
CA LEU A 144 0.93 4.19 2.68
C LEU A 144 -0.57 4.47 2.45
N GLY A 145 -1.23 5.06 3.46
CA GLY A 145 -2.66 5.36 3.42
C GLY A 145 -3.01 6.39 2.34
N GLY A 146 -2.24 7.46 2.21
CA GLY A 146 -2.40 8.48 1.18
C GLY A 146 -2.17 7.93 -0.23
N PHE A 147 -1.12 7.13 -0.41
CA PHE A 147 -0.79 6.52 -1.70
C PHE A 147 -1.90 5.60 -2.19
N TYR A 148 -2.27 4.60 -1.38
CA TYR A 148 -3.30 3.63 -1.79
C TYR A 148 -4.70 4.22 -1.76
N GLY A 149 -5.00 5.12 -0.82
CA GLY A 149 -6.27 5.82 -0.74
C GLY A 149 -6.55 6.64 -2.00
N LEU A 150 -5.63 7.55 -2.38
CA LEU A 150 -5.84 8.35 -3.58
C LEU A 150 -5.80 7.50 -4.86
N TYR A 151 -4.90 6.52 -4.94
CA TYR A 151 -4.83 5.62 -6.08
C TYR A 151 -6.14 4.86 -6.30
N SER A 152 -6.72 4.29 -5.24
CA SER A 152 -8.03 3.62 -5.29
C SER A 152 -9.17 4.58 -5.63
N TRP A 153 -9.18 5.79 -5.07
CA TRP A 153 -10.16 6.82 -5.42
C TRP A 153 -10.14 7.13 -6.93
N ARG A 154 -8.95 7.36 -7.50
CA ARG A 154 -8.80 7.64 -8.94
C ARG A 154 -9.20 6.46 -9.82
N LEU A 155 -8.98 5.23 -9.37
CA LEU A 155 -9.45 4.04 -10.07
C LEU A 155 -10.97 3.94 -10.07
N ILE A 156 -11.63 4.28 -8.95
CA ILE A 156 -13.10 4.35 -8.87
C ILE A 156 -13.63 5.41 -9.82
N GLU A 157 -13.04 6.61 -9.81
CA GLU A 157 -13.39 7.71 -10.69
C GLU A 157 -13.27 7.29 -12.16
N TRP A 158 -12.11 6.77 -12.58
CA TRP A 158 -11.92 6.25 -13.93
C TRP A 158 -12.96 5.18 -14.30
N ARG A 159 -13.24 4.23 -13.40
CA ARG A 159 -14.18 3.14 -13.69
C ARG A 159 -15.63 3.63 -13.80
N ARG A 160 -15.97 4.76 -13.18
CA ARG A 160 -17.27 5.41 -13.31
C ARG A 160 -17.38 6.22 -14.61
N THR A 161 -16.28 6.76 -15.14
CA THR A 161 -16.30 7.54 -16.39
C THR A 161 -16.25 6.68 -17.65
N GLN A 162 -15.70 5.46 -17.58
CA GLN A 162 -15.59 4.58 -18.75
C GLN A 162 -16.89 3.85 -19.06
N LYS A 163 -17.34 3.90 -20.32
CA LYS A 163 -18.42 3.04 -20.83
C LYS A 163 -17.86 1.67 -21.21
N PRO A 164 -18.54 0.56 -20.88
CA PRO A 164 -18.09 -0.76 -21.27
C PRO A 164 -18.05 -0.87 -22.80
N VAL A 165 -16.95 -1.40 -23.35
CA VAL A 165 -16.85 -1.67 -24.79
C VAL A 165 -17.84 -2.79 -25.13
N PRO A 166 -18.74 -2.61 -26.12
CA PRO A 166 -19.66 -3.66 -26.54
C PRO A 166 -18.89 -4.92 -26.92
N ARG A 167 -19.37 -6.08 -26.46
CA ARG A 167 -18.82 -7.35 -26.94
C ARG A 167 -19.13 -7.47 -28.42
N PRO A 168 -18.16 -7.85 -29.29
CA PRO A 168 -18.47 -8.19 -30.66
C PRO A 168 -19.58 -9.24 -30.64
N ILE A 169 -20.70 -8.94 -31.30
CA ILE A 169 -21.78 -9.91 -31.47
C ILE A 169 -21.17 -10.99 -32.35
N ASP A 170 -20.96 -12.17 -31.77
CA ASP A 170 -20.46 -13.29 -32.56
C ASP A 170 -21.59 -13.69 -33.50
N ILE A 171 -21.35 -13.57 -34.80
CA ILE A 171 -22.36 -13.83 -35.84
C ILE A 171 -22.85 -15.28 -35.78
N PHE A 172 -22.08 -16.14 -35.11
CA PHE A 172 -22.39 -17.55 -34.85
C PHE A 172 -23.30 -17.79 -33.63
N ASP A 173 -23.63 -16.75 -32.85
CA ASP A 173 -24.53 -16.83 -31.67
C ASP A 173 -25.98 -16.46 -32.02
N ILE A 174 -26.25 -16.07 -33.28
CA ILE A 174 -27.60 -15.84 -33.81
C ILE A 174 -28.12 -17.19 -34.33
N LYS A 175 -28.86 -17.90 -33.48
CA LYS A 175 -29.65 -19.08 -33.88
C LYS A 175 -30.97 -18.69 -34.51
#